data_AF-A0A0F8ZWG2-F1
#
_entry.id   AF-A0A0F8ZWG2-F1
#
_cell.length_a   1.000
_cell.length_b   1.000
_cell.length_c   1.000
_cell.angle_alpha   90.00
_cell.angle_beta   90.00
_cell.angle_gamma   90.00
#
_symmetry.space_group_name_H-M   'P 1'
#
loop_
_entity.id
_entity.type
_entity.pdbx_description
1 polymer ?
#
loop_
_entity_poly.entity_id
_entity_poly.type
_entity_poly.pdbx_seq_one_letter_code
_entity_poly.pdbx_strand_id
1 'polypeptide(L)' 'MRVIAIGDLHLPAVRKGYLEFCQDLYYAWDCDTVVFIGDIIDWQAISFHAAHPMCPGPLDEY' A
#
# COMPACT_ATOMS: atom_id res chain seq x y z
N MET A 1 -7.11 21.52 9.55
CA MET A 1 -6.31 20.60 8.74
C MET A 1 -6.09 19.33 9.54
N ARG A 2 -6.78 18.26 9.16
CA ARG A 2 -6.70 16.93 9.75
C ARG A 2 -6.33 15.97 8.64
N VAL A 3 -5.17 15.36 8.77
CA VAL A 3 -4.57 14.54 7.71
C VAL A 3 -4.71 13.07 8.08
N ILE A 4 -5.20 12.26 7.16
CA ILE A 4 -5.02 10.80 7.21
C ILE A 4 -3.81 10.42 6.36
N ALA A 5 -2.86 9.73 6.98
CA ALA A 5 -1.73 9.13 6.28
C ALA A 5 -2.09 7.67 5.98
N ILE A 6 -2.15 7.33 4.70
CA ILE A 6 -2.37 5.97 4.21
C ILE A 6 -1.01 5.34 3.94
N GLY A 7 -0.79 4.18 4.53
CA GLY A 7 0.44 3.40 4.38
C GLY A 7 0.55 2.70 3.03
N ASP A 8 1.59 1.87 2.93
CA ASP A 8 1.95 1.11 1.74
C ASP A 8 0.84 0.13 1.36
N LEU A 9 0.17 0.39 0.24
CA LEU A 9 -0.97 -0.42 -0.21
C LEU A 9 -0.53 -1.69 -0.94
N HIS A 10 0.58 -1.63 -1.68
CA HIS A 10 1.06 -2.69 -2.57
C HIS A 10 -0.06 -3.30 -3.42
N LEU A 11 -0.84 -2.47 -4.13
CA LEU A 11 -1.90 -2.99 -5.00
C LEU A 11 -1.30 -3.86 -6.12
N PRO A 12 -1.93 -5.01 -6.47
CA PRO A 12 -3.23 -5.49 -6.01
C PRO A 12 -3.19 -6.37 -4.74
N ALA A 13 -2.04 -6.57 -4.11
CA ALA A 13 -1.84 -7.46 -2.96
C ALA A 13 -2.33 -6.90 -1.61
N VAL A 14 -2.97 -5.73 -1.61
CA VAL A 14 -3.51 -5.11 -0.39
C VAL A 14 -4.45 -6.05 0.36
N ARG A 15 -4.43 -5.98 1.69
CA ARG A 15 -5.35 -6.75 2.54
C ARG A 15 -6.80 -6.36 2.25
N LYS A 16 -7.67 -7.35 2.04
CA LYS A 16 -9.12 -7.16 1.90
C LYS A 16 -9.67 -6.37 3.10
N GLY A 17 -10.45 -5.31 2.83
CA GLY A 17 -11.04 -4.46 3.86
C GLY A 17 -10.18 -3.26 4.27
N TYR A 18 -8.92 -3.16 3.81
CA TYR A 18 -8.03 -2.08 4.22
C TYR A 18 -8.48 -0.71 3.70
N LEU A 19 -8.94 -0.64 2.45
CA LEU A 19 -9.40 0.62 1.85
C LEU A 19 -10.69 1.12 2.52
N GLU A 20 -11.59 0.21 2.88
CA GLU A 20 -12.80 0.49 3.65
C GLU A 20 -12.44 0.98 5.05
N PHE A 21 -11.50 0.33 5.72
CA PHE A 21 -10.99 0.77 7.01
C PHE A 21 -10.40 2.20 6.96
N CYS A 22 -9.62 2.53 5.92
CA CYS A 22 -9.11 3.89 5.74
C CYS A 22 -10.23 4.92 5.52
N GLN A 23 -11.28 4.56 4.77
CA GLN A 23 -12.45 5.42 4.57
C GLN A 23 -13.22 5.64 5.88
N ASP A 24 -13.46 4.58 6.65
CA ASP A 24 -14.14 4.66 7.94
C ASP A 24 -13.38 5.60 8.90
N LEU A 25 -12.05 5.52 8.93
CA LEU A 25 -11.22 6.43 9.72
C LEU A 25 -11.27 7.87 9.21
N TYR A 26 -11.23 8.09 7.89
CA TYR A 26 -11.35 9.44 7.31
C TYR A 26 -12.63 10.14 7.80
N TYR A 27 -13.77 9.43 7.78
CA TYR A 27 -15.04 9.98 8.26
C TYR A 27 -15.12 10.07 9.79
N ALA A 28 -14.63 9.08 10.52
CA ALA A 28 -14.68 9.07 11.98
C ALA A 28 -13.88 10.21 12.62
N TRP A 29 -12.82 10.66 11.94
CA TRP A 29 -11.92 11.73 12.41
C TRP A 29 -12.09 13.06 11.67
N ASP A 30 -13.09 13.17 10.78
CA ASP A 30 -13.39 14.38 10.00
C ASP A 30 -12.15 14.92 9.26
N CYS A 31 -11.36 14.00 8.68
CA CYS A 31 -10.15 14.35 7.95
C CYS A 31 -10.50 15.21 6.74
N ASP A 32 -9.62 16.16 6.40
CA ASP A 32 -9.78 17.06 5.26
C ASP A 32 -8.70 16.87 4.20
N THR A 33 -7.67 16.08 4.51
CA THR A 33 -6.51 15.84 3.64
C THR A 33 -6.12 14.37 3.69
N VAL A 34 -5.84 13.78 2.53
CA VAL A 34 -5.35 12.40 2.38
C VAL A 34 -3.92 12.44 1.85
N VAL A 35 -3.00 11.74 2.52
CA VAL A 35 -1.61 11.59 2.08
C VAL A 35 -1.28 10.11 1.97
N PHE A 36 -0.85 9.66 0.79
CA PHE A 36 -0.23 8.35 0.62
C PHE A 36 1.27 8.49 0.84
N ILE A 37 1.85 7.70 1.73
CA ILE A 37 3.26 7.86 2.12
C ILE A 37 4.25 7.09 1.23
N GLY A 38 3.75 6.17 0.39
CA GLY A 38 4.59 5.32 -0.43
C GLY A 38 3.82 4.12 -0.99
N ASP A 39 4.49 3.35 -1.84
CA ASP A 39 4.15 1.98 -2.23
C ASP A 39 2.65 1.72 -2.47
N ILE A 40 2.02 2.61 -3.22
CA ILE A 40 0.61 2.49 -3.62
C ILE A 40 0.43 1.25 -4.51
N ILE A 41 1.35 1.07 -5.46
CA ILE A 41 1.38 -0.03 -6.41
C ILE A 41 2.59 -0.89 -6.10
N ASP A 42 2.39 -2.20 -6.09
CA ASP A 42 3.51 -3.13 -6.00
C ASP A 42 4.36 -3.06 -7.29
N TRP A 43 5.64 -2.72 -7.14
CA TRP A 43 6.59 -2.67 -8.25
C TRP A 43 6.75 -4.03 -8.94
N GLN A 44 6.61 -5.13 -8.19
CA GLN A 44 6.62 -6.48 -8.77
C GLN A 44 5.41 -6.69 -9.69
N ALA A 45 4.26 -6.10 -9.36
CA ALA A 45 3.03 -6.21 -10.14
C ALA A 45 3.07 -5.44 -11.47
N ILE A 46 3.96 -4.45 -11.61
CA ILE A 46 4.17 -3.68 -12.84
C ILE A 46 5.46 -4.04 -13.58
N SER A 47 6.19 -5.05 -13.10
CA SER A 47 7.43 -5.50 -13.72
C SER A 47 7.16 -6.10 -15.11
N PHE A 48 8.02 -5.78 -16.07
CA PHE A 48 8.07 -6.48 -17.35
C PHE A 48 8.47 -7.96 -17.19
N HIS A 49 9.24 -8.26 -16.15
CA HIS A 49 9.73 -9.61 -15.89
C HIS A 49 8.67 -10.45 -15.20
N ALA A 50 8.58 -11.73 -15.58
CA ALA A 50 7.65 -12.67 -14.98
C ALA A 50 7.88 -12.77 -13.46
N ALA A 51 6.78 -12.85 -12.71
CA ALA A 51 6.83 -13.09 -11.27
C ALA A 51 7.57 -14.40 -11.00
N HIS A 52 8.73 -14.31 -10.34
CA HIS A 52 9.49 -15.48 -9.93
C HIS A 52 9.51 -15.52 -8.39
N PRO A 53 8.55 -16.20 -7.76
CA PRO A 53 8.41 -16.19 -6.30
C PRO A 53 9.60 -16.83 -5.56
N MET A 54 10.48 -17.52 -6.29
CA MET A 54 11.73 -18.07 -5.76
C MET A 54 12.93 -17.14 -5.97
N CYS A 55 12.73 -15.91 -6.47
CA CYS A 55 13.83 -14.94 -6.52
C CYS A 55 14.32 -14.65 -5.09
N PRO A 56 15.62 -14.40 -4.90
CA PRO A 56 16.16 -13.96 -3.62
C PRO A 56 15.40 -12.72 -3.15
N GLY A 57 14.92 -12.75 -1.90
CA GLY A 57 14.31 -11.60 -1.26
C GLY A 57 15.35 -10.61 -0.75
N PRO A 58 14.94 -9.44 -0.23
CA PRO A 58 15.87 -8.44 0.33
C PRO A 58 16.74 -8.99 1.48
N LEU A 59 16.28 -10.03 2.17
CA LEU A 59 17.04 -10.71 3.22
C LEU A 59 18.15 -11.63 2.67
N ASP A 60 18.06 -12.02 1.39
CA ASP A 60 19.03 -12.86 0.70
C ASP A 60 20.11 -12.03 -0.04
N GLU A 61 19.95 -10.70 -0.10
CA GLU A 61 20.95 -9.78 -0.66
C GLU A 61 22.11 -9.49 0.31
N TYR A 62 22.68 -10.51 0.98
CA TYR A 62 23.90 -10.39 1.81
C TYR A 62 24.74 -11.67 1.81
#